data_AF-A0A3M1P128-F1
#
_entry.id   AF-A0A3M1P128-F1
#
_cell.length_a   1.000
_cell.length_b   1.000
_cell.length_c   1.000
_cell.angle_alpha   90.00
_cell.angle_beta   90.00
_cell.angle_gamma   90.00
#
_symmetry.space_group_name_H-M   'P 1'
#
loop_
_entity.id
_entity.type
_entity.pdbx_description
1 polymer ?
#
loop_
_entity_poly.entity_id
_entity_poly.type
_entity_poly.pdbx_seq_one_letter_code
_entity_poly.pdbx_strand_id
1 'polypeptide(L)'
;VRADAYPQLRFRGRIVRIAPEAKIEQNVTLFDVVIEVENKEGKLKSGMNANVDITIVNKDNVLMAPAIALKMPQSRRAKPNERMVLVKNGNEFVPRKIEIGQSNFRQTEVLAGLKEGDIVGVPMNSRLKAANERLERMIRSSRSFGTNNNSSRTRNR
;
A
#
# COMPACT_ATOMS: atom_id res chain seq x y z
N VAL A 1 -3.99 -16.18 18.96
CA VAL A 1 -2.81 -17.08 19.02
C VAL A 1 -3.16 -18.40 18.35
N ARG A 2 -2.25 -18.96 17.55
CA ARG A 2 -2.40 -20.26 16.88
C ARG A 2 -1.10 -21.03 17.03
N ALA A 3 -1.14 -22.19 17.68
CA ALA A 3 0.03 -23.07 17.77
C ALA A 3 0.19 -23.87 16.47
N ASP A 4 1.42 -24.11 16.06
CA ASP A 4 1.72 -24.87 14.84
C ASP A 4 1.24 -26.32 14.94
N ALA A 5 1.22 -26.88 16.16
CA ALA A 5 0.66 -28.19 16.45
C ALA A 5 -0.88 -28.27 16.25
N TYR A 6 -1.57 -27.13 16.29
CA TYR A 6 -3.02 -27.04 16.10
C TYR A 6 -3.42 -25.87 15.19
N PRO A 7 -3.16 -25.95 13.87
CA PRO A 7 -3.35 -24.81 12.95
C PRO A 7 -4.80 -24.32 12.82
N GLN A 8 -5.77 -25.18 13.17
CA GLN A 8 -7.19 -24.86 13.10
C GLN A 8 -7.74 -24.27 14.41
N LEU A 9 -6.99 -24.37 15.52
CA LEU A 9 -7.41 -23.85 16.80
C LEU A 9 -6.91 -22.41 17.01
N ARG A 10 -7.84 -21.52 17.34
CA ARG A 10 -7.53 -20.13 17.72
C ARG A 10 -7.74 -19.97 19.21
N PHE A 11 -6.68 -19.56 19.89
CA PHE A 11 -6.71 -19.21 21.30
C PHE A 11 -6.78 -17.69 21.45
N ARG A 12 -7.71 -17.22 22.28
CA ARG A 12 -7.80 -15.81 22.65
C ARG A 12 -6.76 -15.50 23.71
N GLY A 13 -6.15 -14.33 23.61
CA GLY A 13 -5.19 -13.87 24.58
C GLY A 13 -5.13 -12.36 24.64
N ARG A 14 -4.53 -11.87 25.71
CA ARG A 14 -4.36 -10.44 26.01
C ARG A 14 -2.89 -10.16 26.26
N ILE A 15 -2.39 -9.09 25.67
CA ILE A 15 -1.03 -8.62 25.96
C ILE A 15 -1.03 -8.07 27.40
N VAL A 16 -0.13 -8.60 28.22
CA VAL A 16 0.03 -8.15 29.61
C VAL A 16 1.29 -7.33 29.82
N ARG A 17 2.29 -7.50 28.94
CA ARG A 17 3.54 -6.76 29.00
C ARG A 17 4.21 -6.70 27.64
N ILE A 18 4.80 -5.55 27.35
CA ILE A 18 5.75 -5.34 26.25
C ILE A 18 7.04 -4.88 26.90
N ALA A 19 8.16 -5.53 26.62
CA ALA A 19 9.45 -5.14 27.16
C ALA A 19 9.82 -3.73 26.66
N PRO A 20 10.33 -2.84 27.52
CA PRO A 20 10.73 -1.49 27.11
C PRO A 20 12.04 -1.49 26.31
N GLU A 21 12.90 -2.47 26.56
CA GLU A 21 14.19 -2.61 25.90
C GLU A 21 14.06 -3.48 24.64
N ALA A 22 14.61 -2.98 23.53
CA ALA A 22 14.60 -3.68 22.26
C ALA A 22 15.86 -4.54 22.11
N LYS A 23 15.71 -5.71 21.48
CA LYS A 23 16.82 -6.57 21.08
C LYS A 23 17.05 -6.44 19.58
N ILE A 24 18.30 -6.43 19.14
CA ILE A 24 18.64 -6.42 17.71
C ILE A 24 19.15 -7.81 17.34
N GLU A 25 18.41 -8.50 16.48
CA GLU A 25 18.81 -9.79 15.92
C GLU A 25 18.78 -9.68 14.41
N GLN A 26 19.90 -9.98 13.73
CA GLN A 26 20.00 -9.92 12.26
C GLN A 26 19.54 -8.57 11.67
N ASN A 27 19.89 -7.45 12.32
CA ASN A 27 19.44 -6.09 11.97
C ASN A 27 17.92 -5.85 12.03
N VAL A 28 17.19 -6.73 12.72
CA VAL A 28 15.77 -6.56 13.03
C VAL A 28 15.62 -6.20 14.50
N THR A 29 14.93 -5.09 14.77
CA THR A 29 14.59 -4.65 16.13
C THR A 29 13.38 -5.41 16.64
N LEU A 30 13.55 -6.17 17.73
CA LEU A 30 12.54 -7.02 18.34
C LEU A 30 12.21 -6.53 19.76
N PHE A 31 10.95 -6.70 20.15
CA PHE A 31 10.47 -6.42 21.51
C PHE A 31 9.80 -7.68 22.06
N ASP A 32 10.23 -8.12 23.25
CA ASP A 32 9.60 -9.26 23.91
C ASP A 32 8.19 -8.89 24.39
N VAL A 33 7.20 -9.70 24.01
CA VAL A 33 5.81 -9.51 24.40
C VAL A 33 5.35 -10.72 25.21
N VAL A 34 4.76 -10.45 26.38
CA VAL A 34 4.10 -11.48 27.21
C VAL A 34 2.61 -11.42 26.96
N ILE A 35 2.05 -12.56 26.57
CA ILE A 35 0.63 -12.71 26.25
C ILE A 35 0.04 -13.75 27.19
N GLU A 36 -1.01 -13.35 27.90
CA GLU A 36 -1.85 -14.26 28.67
C GLU A 36 -2.87 -14.89 27.72
N VAL A 37 -2.94 -16.23 27.68
CA VAL A 37 -3.76 -16.96 26.71
C VAL A 37 -4.77 -17.85 27.44
N GLU A 38 -6.04 -17.79 27.06
CA GLU A 38 -7.07 -18.69 27.56
C GLU A 38 -6.80 -20.12 27.05
N ASN A 39 -6.46 -21.04 27.95
CA ASN A 39 -6.14 -22.44 27.63
C ASN A 39 -7.02 -23.43 28.40
N LYS A 40 -8.35 -23.27 28.32
CA LYS A 40 -9.32 -24.04 29.12
C LYS A 40 -9.22 -25.56 28.91
N GLU A 41 -8.83 -25.99 27.71
CA GLU A 41 -8.71 -27.40 27.33
C GLU A 41 -7.29 -27.97 27.53
N GLY A 42 -6.34 -27.17 28.04
CA GLY A 42 -4.96 -27.62 28.28
C GLY A 42 -4.17 -28.02 27.01
N LYS A 43 -4.66 -27.61 25.83
CA LYS A 43 -4.08 -28.01 24.53
C LYS A 43 -2.77 -27.27 24.21
N LEU A 44 -2.63 -26.03 24.66
CA LEU A 44 -1.35 -25.32 24.55
C LEU A 44 -0.38 -25.80 25.61
N LYS A 45 0.81 -26.22 25.20
CA LYS A 45 1.90 -26.65 26.09
C LYS A 45 3.13 -25.77 25.90
N SER A 46 3.98 -25.72 26.92
CA SER A 46 5.28 -25.05 26.84
C SER A 46 6.15 -25.67 25.75
N GLY A 47 6.96 -24.85 25.08
CA GLY A 47 7.83 -25.26 23.97
C GLY A 47 7.14 -25.35 22.61
N MET A 48 5.83 -25.10 22.52
CA MET A 48 5.14 -25.02 21.22
C MET A 48 5.43 -23.70 20.50
N ASN A 49 5.75 -23.79 19.21
CA ASN A 49 5.76 -22.62 18.34
C ASN A 49 4.32 -22.15 18.07
N ALA A 50 4.13 -20.84 18.04
CA ALA A 50 2.84 -20.24 17.79
C ALA A 50 2.96 -18.95 16.99
N ASN A 51 1.97 -18.74 16.13
CA ASN A 51 1.74 -17.50 15.41
C ASN A 51 0.71 -16.65 16.15
N VAL A 52 0.95 -15.34 16.24
CA VAL A 52 0.06 -14.42 16.95
C VAL A 52 -0.35 -13.26 16.06
N ASP A 53 -1.64 -13.18 15.79
CA ASP A 53 -2.26 -11.97 15.23
C ASP A 53 -2.62 -11.02 16.38
N ILE A 54 -2.04 -9.82 16.38
CA ILE A 54 -2.32 -8.77 17.39
C ILE A 54 -3.21 -7.71 16.77
N THR A 55 -4.40 -7.52 17.33
CA THR A 55 -5.31 -6.44 16.95
C THR A 55 -5.00 -5.18 17.76
N ILE A 56 -4.52 -4.12 17.11
CA ILE A 56 -4.16 -2.85 17.77
C ILE A 56 -5.36 -1.92 17.88
N VAL A 57 -6.13 -1.80 16.79
CA VAL A 57 -7.34 -0.96 16.73
C VAL A 57 -8.42 -1.75 15.99
N ASN A 58 -9.64 -1.70 16.51
CA ASN A 58 -10.84 -2.14 15.82
C ASN A 58 -11.82 -0.96 15.75
N LYS A 59 -12.38 -0.70 14.57
CA LYS A 59 -13.39 0.32 14.33
C LYS A 59 -14.45 -0.27 13.42
N ASP A 60 -15.69 -0.22 13.86
CA ASP A 60 -16.85 -0.62 13.08
C ASP A 60 -17.43 0.56 12.30
N ASN A 61 -18.19 0.25 11.23
CA ASN A 61 -18.94 1.24 10.44
C ASN A 61 -18.10 2.40 9.86
N VAL A 62 -16.91 2.09 9.36
CA VAL A 62 -16.02 3.06 8.72
C VAL A 62 -16.02 2.92 7.20
N LEU A 63 -15.97 4.05 6.48
CA LEU A 63 -15.74 4.04 5.03
C LEU A 63 -14.27 3.70 4.77
N MET A 64 -14.01 2.71 3.92
CA MET A 64 -12.66 2.25 3.62
C MET A 64 -12.39 2.29 2.11
N ALA A 65 -11.18 2.70 1.76
CA ALA A 65 -10.66 2.59 0.40
C ALA A 65 -9.42 1.67 0.38
N PRO A 66 -9.17 0.94 -0.73
CA PRO A 66 -7.92 0.22 -0.90
C PRO A 66 -6.72 1.18 -0.81
N ALA A 67 -5.76 0.87 0.05
CA ALA A 67 -4.60 1.73 0.28
C ALA A 67 -3.79 1.99 -1.00
N ILE A 68 -3.78 1.02 -1.93
CA ILE A 68 -3.12 1.12 -3.24
C ILE A 68 -3.74 2.17 -4.18
N ALA A 69 -5.02 2.52 -3.97
CA ALA A 69 -5.69 3.58 -4.73
C ALA A 69 -5.24 4.98 -4.30
N LEU A 70 -4.68 5.10 -3.09
CA LEU A 70 -4.30 6.37 -2.51
C LEU A 70 -2.93 6.83 -3.00
N LYS A 71 -2.84 8.11 -3.33
CA LYS A 71 -1.61 8.78 -3.75
C LYS A 71 -1.28 9.94 -2.82
N MET A 72 0.00 10.24 -2.71
CA MET A 72 0.43 11.46 -2.07
C MET A 72 -0.05 12.65 -2.91
N PRO A 73 -0.65 13.67 -2.28
CA PRO A 73 -0.94 14.92 -2.95
C PRO A 73 0.35 15.56 -3.47
N GLN A 74 0.29 16.18 -4.66
CA GLN A 74 1.44 16.82 -5.32
C GLN A 74 1.89 18.13 -4.62
N SER A 75 1.12 18.61 -3.63
CA SER A 75 1.41 19.85 -2.92
C SER A 75 2.42 19.63 -1.80
N ARG A 76 3.47 20.46 -1.74
CA ARG A 76 4.42 20.50 -0.62
C ARG A 76 3.81 20.91 0.72
N ARG A 77 2.57 21.43 0.73
CA ARG A 77 1.84 21.85 1.95
C ARG A 77 0.74 20.88 2.36
N ALA A 78 0.74 19.66 1.81
CA ALA A 78 -0.27 18.68 2.17
C ALA A 78 -0.17 18.27 3.64
N LYS A 79 -1.33 18.15 4.30
CA LYS A 79 -1.36 17.65 5.67
C LYS A 79 -1.00 16.16 5.71
N PRO A 80 -0.47 15.64 6.83
CA PRO A 80 -0.07 14.24 6.95
C PRO A 80 -1.20 13.23 6.63
N ASN A 81 -2.44 13.60 6.91
CA ASN A 81 -3.66 12.81 6.72
C ASN A 81 -4.37 13.07 5.38
N GLU A 82 -3.78 13.85 4.46
CA GLU A 82 -4.38 14.12 3.16
C GLU A 82 -3.85 13.18 2.09
N ARG A 83 -4.75 12.60 1.30
CA ARG A 83 -4.42 11.75 0.14
C ARG A 83 -5.22 12.20 -1.08
N MET A 84 -4.78 11.75 -2.24
CA MET A 84 -5.53 11.86 -3.49
C MET A 84 -5.95 10.47 -3.97
N VAL A 85 -7.17 10.39 -4.49
CA VAL A 85 -7.71 9.19 -5.12
C VAL A 85 -8.40 9.58 -6.42
N LEU A 86 -8.43 8.68 -7.40
CA LEU A 86 -9.19 8.89 -8.62
C LEU A 86 -10.60 8.36 -8.40
N VAL A 87 -11.63 9.18 -8.64
CA VAL A 87 -13.04 8.78 -8.50
C VAL A 87 -13.70 8.77 -9.87
N LYS A 88 -14.47 7.72 -10.16
CA LYS A 88 -15.20 7.61 -11.41
C LYS A 88 -16.30 8.68 -11.46
N ASN A 89 -16.29 9.46 -12.53
CA ASN A 89 -17.34 10.42 -12.86
C ASN A 89 -17.75 10.19 -14.33
N GLY A 90 -18.88 9.52 -14.54
CA GLY A 90 -19.26 9.03 -15.86
C GLY A 90 -18.23 8.02 -16.40
N ASN A 91 -17.61 8.34 -17.54
CA ASN A 91 -16.58 7.50 -18.18
C ASN A 91 -15.14 7.88 -17.79
N GLU A 92 -14.96 8.93 -16.99
CA GLU A 92 -13.64 9.43 -16.63
C GLU A 92 -13.32 9.21 -15.16
N PHE A 93 -12.03 9.26 -14.83
CA PHE A 93 -11.53 9.19 -13.46
C PHE A 93 -10.93 10.53 -13.08
N VAL A 94 -11.58 11.23 -12.15
CA VAL A 94 -11.19 12.58 -11.73
C VAL A 94 -10.46 12.51 -10.40
N PRO A 95 -9.31 13.20 -10.25
CA PRO A 95 -8.62 13.27 -8.97
C PRO A 95 -9.44 14.00 -7.93
N ARG A 96 -9.60 13.38 -6.76
CA ARG A 96 -10.26 13.94 -5.59
C ARG A 96 -9.34 13.85 -4.38
N LYS A 97 -9.26 14.96 -3.64
CA LYS A 97 -8.56 15.03 -2.36
C LYS A 97 -9.45 14.44 -1.27
N ILE A 98 -8.86 13.61 -0.42
CA ILE A 98 -9.54 12.93 0.69
C ILE A 98 -8.74 13.09 1.98
N GLU A 99 -9.43 12.98 3.11
CA GLU A 99 -8.81 12.87 4.43
C GLU A 99 -8.90 11.44 4.91
N ILE A 100 -7.79 10.92 5.44
CA ILE A 100 -7.67 9.53 5.85
C ILE A 100 -7.42 9.41 7.36
N GLY A 101 -7.88 8.29 7.91
CA GLY A 101 -7.65 7.88 9.29
C GLY A 101 -6.64 6.74 9.37
N GLN A 102 -7.01 5.69 10.11
CA GLN A 102 -6.16 4.52 10.30
C GLN A 102 -5.99 3.73 9.00
N SER A 103 -4.83 3.09 8.85
CA SER A 103 -4.50 2.26 7.69
C SER A 103 -3.82 0.98 8.12
N ASN A 104 -4.26 -0.16 7.56
CA ASN A 104 -3.69 -1.48 7.83
C ASN A 104 -2.90 -2.03 6.62
N PHE A 105 -2.25 -1.14 5.86
CA PHE A 105 -1.51 -1.37 4.59
C PHE A 105 -2.35 -1.85 3.41
N ARG A 106 -3.44 -2.59 3.64
CA ARG A 106 -4.36 -3.07 2.59
C ARG A 106 -5.49 -2.09 2.36
N GLN A 107 -6.07 -1.59 3.45
CA GLN A 107 -7.18 -0.67 3.44
C GLN A 107 -6.87 0.54 4.31
N THR A 108 -7.51 1.65 3.98
CA THR A 108 -7.36 2.91 4.68
C THR A 108 -8.73 3.49 4.96
N GLU A 109 -8.96 3.86 6.21
CA GLU A 109 -10.13 4.59 6.68
C GLU A 109 -10.19 5.95 5.97
N VAL A 110 -11.36 6.29 5.43
CA VAL A 110 -11.64 7.56 4.78
C VAL A 110 -12.54 8.37 5.69
N LEU A 111 -12.02 9.48 6.20
CA LEU A 111 -12.75 10.38 7.11
C LEU A 111 -13.57 11.42 6.34
N ALA A 112 -13.06 11.88 5.19
CA ALA A 112 -13.75 12.86 4.36
C ALA A 112 -13.33 12.77 2.88
N GLY A 113 -14.20 13.28 2.01
CA GLY A 113 -13.93 13.41 0.57
C GLY A 113 -14.43 12.27 -0.30
N LEU A 114 -14.94 11.18 0.26
CA LEU A 114 -15.66 10.13 -0.47
C LEU A 114 -17.00 9.84 0.18
N LYS A 115 -17.89 9.24 -0.60
CA LYS A 115 -19.16 8.68 -0.12
C LYS A 115 -19.19 7.18 -0.39
N GLU A 116 -20.02 6.47 0.36
CA GLU A 116 -20.32 5.08 0.07
C GLU A 116 -20.87 4.94 -1.36
N GLY A 117 -20.40 3.93 -2.08
CA GLY A 117 -20.73 3.72 -3.50
C GLY A 117 -19.82 4.45 -4.50
N ASP A 118 -18.95 5.38 -4.07
CA ASP A 118 -17.96 5.99 -4.96
C ASP A 118 -17.01 4.93 -5.52
N ILE A 119 -16.90 4.85 -6.85
CA ILE A 119 -15.96 3.94 -7.50
C ILE A 119 -14.59 4.61 -7.57
N VAL A 120 -13.62 4.03 -6.86
CA VAL A 120 -12.23 4.49 -6.86
C VAL A 120 -11.39 3.75 -7.88
N GLY A 121 -10.58 4.50 -8.64
CA GLY A 121 -9.62 3.95 -9.58
C GLY A 121 -8.41 3.41 -8.84
N VAL A 122 -8.17 2.09 -8.95
CA VAL A 122 -6.89 1.50 -8.52
C VAL A 122 -5.91 1.66 -9.67
N PRO A 123 -4.82 2.41 -9.52
CA PRO A 123 -3.79 2.44 -10.53
C PRO A 123 -3.12 1.07 -10.56
N MET A 124 -3.41 0.27 -11.57
CA MET A 124 -2.52 -0.83 -11.92
C MET A 124 -1.17 -0.20 -12.19
N ASN A 125 -0.18 -0.54 -11.36
CA ASN A 125 1.15 0.05 -11.41
C ASN A 125 1.66 0.02 -12.84
N SER A 126 1.58 1.19 -13.46
CA SER A 126 1.89 1.39 -14.85
C SER A 126 3.40 1.57 -14.99
N ARG A 127 4.19 0.67 -14.37
CA ARG A 127 5.61 0.55 -14.74
C ARG A 127 5.72 0.31 -16.24
N LEU A 128 4.77 -0.44 -16.81
CA LEU A 128 4.60 -0.60 -18.26
C LEU A 128 4.16 0.69 -18.99
N LYS A 129 3.15 1.43 -18.52
CA LYS A 129 2.69 2.65 -19.22
C LYS A 129 3.73 3.78 -19.13
N ALA A 130 4.34 3.98 -17.95
CA ALA A 130 5.40 4.97 -17.76
C ALA A 130 6.71 4.58 -18.47
N ALA A 131 7.02 3.28 -18.59
CA ALA A 131 8.12 2.80 -19.43
C ALA A 131 7.81 2.98 -20.92
N ASN A 132 6.59 2.66 -21.38
CA ASN A 132 6.17 2.88 -22.76
C ASN A 132 6.18 4.37 -23.13
N GLU A 133 5.67 5.26 -22.27
CA GLU A 133 5.70 6.71 -22.50
C GLU A 133 7.13 7.29 -22.50
N ARG A 134 8.06 6.70 -21.73
CA ARG A 134 9.49 7.05 -21.78
C ARG A 134 10.16 6.52 -23.06
N LEU A 135 9.87 5.27 -23.43
CA LEU A 135 10.39 4.62 -24.63
C LEU A 135 9.91 5.34 -25.90
N GLU A 136 8.63 5.72 -25.97
CA GLU A 136 8.09 6.51 -27.07
C GLU A 136 8.71 7.90 -27.19
N ARG A 137 9.01 8.55 -26.06
CA ARG A 137 9.75 9.82 -26.07
C ARG A 137 11.18 9.64 -26.57
N MET A 138 11.85 8.54 -26.21
CA MET A 138 13.18 8.20 -26.73
C MET A 138 13.18 7.84 -28.22
N ILE A 139 12.15 7.14 -28.70
CA ILE A 139 11.99 6.79 -30.12
C ILE A 139 11.69 8.04 -30.97
N ARG A 140 10.84 8.95 -30.46
CA ARG A 140 10.56 10.23 -31.13
C ARG A 140 11.80 11.13 -31.17
N SER A 141 12.57 11.21 -30.08
CA SER A 141 13.79 12.00 -30.07
C SER A 141 14.88 11.42 -30.98
N SER A 142 15.00 10.10 -31.09
CA SER A 142 16.00 9.45 -31.95
C SER A 142 15.67 9.51 -33.45
N ARG A 143 14.39 9.57 -33.84
CA ARG A 143 13.98 9.78 -35.25
C ARG A 143 14.17 11.22 -35.74
N SER A 144 14.35 12.19 -34.84
CA SER A 144 14.57 13.61 -35.20
C SER A 144 16.04 13.97 -35.47
N PHE A 145 17.00 13.06 -35.24
CA PHE A 145 18.45 13.31 -35.45
C PHE A 145 19.02 12.69 -36.73
N GLY A 146 18.16 12.21 -37.64
CA GLY A 146 18.58 11.39 -38.79
C GLY A 146 17.97 11.79 -40.13
N THR A 147 17.91 13.09 -40.45
CA THR A 147 17.77 13.55 -41.84
C THR A 147 18.63 14.79 -42.04
N ASN A 148 19.90 14.57 -42.38
CA ASN A 148 20.68 15.56 -43.08
C ASN A 148 21.47 14.90 -44.22
N ASN A 149 21.49 15.58 -45.36
CA ASN A 149 22.23 15.32 -46.59
C ASN A 149 21.79 14.17 -47.52
N ASN A 150 21.03 14.53 -48.56
CA ASN A 150 21.59 14.49 -49.92
C ASN A 150 20.71 15.23 -50.95
N SER A 151 21.10 16.44 -51.36
CA SER A 151 20.64 17.01 -52.64
C SER A 151 21.52 18.18 -53.10
N SER A 152 22.73 17.90 -53.60
CA SER A 152 23.34 18.75 -54.64
C SER A 152 24.46 18.00 -55.39
N ARG A 153 24.07 17.10 -56.29
CA ARG A 153 24.89 16.75 -57.44
C ARG A 153 24.01 16.69 -58.68
N THR A 154 24.55 17.30 -59.74
CA THR A 154 24.15 17.29 -61.15
C THR A 154 23.14 18.35 -61.60
N ARG A 155 23.65 19.35 -62.35
CA ARG A 155 23.28 19.52 -63.76
C ARG A 155 24.30 20.40 -64.50
N ASN A 156 24.86 19.82 -65.56
CA ASN A 156 25.55 20.47 -66.67
C ASN A 156 24.72 21.63 -67.24
N ARG A 157 25.38 22.75 -67.55
CA ARG A 157 25.68 23.18 -68.92
C ARG A 157 26.73 24.28 -68.91
#